data_AF-A0A2M8PJF8-F1
#
_entry.id   AF-A0A2M8PJF8-F1
#
_cell.length_a   1.000
_cell.length_b   1.000
_cell.length_c   1.000
_cell.angle_alpha   90.00
_cell.angle_beta   90.00
_cell.angle_gamma   90.00
#
_symmetry.space_group_name_H-M   'P 1'
#
loop_
_entity.id
_entity.type
_entity.pdbx_description
1 polymer ?
#
loop_
_entity_poly.entity_id
_entity_poly.type
_entity_poly.pdbx_seq_one_letter_code
_entity_poly.pdbx_strand_id
1 'polypeptide(L)'
;MEACPLEIEHIPAIVDMRRYLAMTEGQFPQELETTFRNLENNFTPWAFSSETRADWAKDLDVPLMAQAKDVEYLFWVGCAGSFDDRYKKVSRSIVKILK
;
A
#
# COMPACT_ATOMS: atom_id res chain seq x y z
N MET A 1 18.52 3.12 13.38
CA MET A 1 19.12 1.79 13.48
C MET A 1 20.00 1.83 14.71
N GLU A 2 19.49 1.39 15.86
CA GLU A 2 20.20 1.53 17.16
C GLU A 2 20.78 0.20 17.67
N ALA A 3 20.69 -0.87 16.86
CA ALA A 3 21.12 -2.20 17.27
C ALA A 3 22.60 -2.51 17.00
N CYS A 4 23.25 -1.83 16.05
CA CYS A 4 24.65 -2.08 15.71
C CYS A 4 25.57 -1.22 16.60
N PRO A 5 26.43 -1.81 17.44
CA PRO A 5 27.32 -1.07 18.35
C PRO A 5 28.46 -0.33 17.64
N LEU A 6 28.63 -0.54 16.33
CA LEU A 6 29.64 0.11 15.48
C LEU A 6 29.02 1.07 14.47
N GLU A 7 27.70 1.33 14.58
CA GLU A 7 26.98 2.29 13.72
C GLU A 7 27.11 1.97 12.21
N ILE A 8 27.23 0.70 11.86
CA ILE A 8 27.31 0.27 10.46
C ILE A 8 25.90 0.29 9.84
N GLU A 9 25.67 1.29 8.99
CA GLU A 9 24.42 1.50 8.23
C GLU A 9 24.31 0.59 6.99
N HIS A 10 24.31 -0.72 7.21
CA HIS A 10 24.24 -1.72 6.14
C HIS A 10 22.87 -1.76 5.44
N ILE A 11 21.76 -1.47 6.13
CA ILE A 11 20.43 -1.52 5.49
C ILE A 11 20.26 -0.42 4.43
N PRO A 12 20.55 0.87 4.68
CA PRO A 12 20.50 1.89 3.64
C PRO A 12 21.36 1.52 2.43
N ALA A 13 22.60 1.06 2.66
CA ALA A 13 23.50 0.65 1.58
C ALA A 13 22.91 -0.48 0.72
N ILE A 14 22.34 -1.52 1.35
CA ILE A 14 21.70 -2.63 0.62
C ILE A 14 20.45 -2.17 -0.13
N VAL A 15 19.63 -1.32 0.47
CA VAL A 15 18.41 -0.78 -0.15
C VAL A 15 18.77 0.10 -1.36
N ASP A 16 19.80 0.93 -1.25
CA ASP A 16 20.27 1.80 -2.33
C ASP A 16 20.84 1.00 -3.50
N MET A 17 21.66 -0.03 -3.21
CA MET A 17 22.14 -0.97 -4.23
C MET A 17 20.98 -1.65 -4.96
N ARG A 18 19.97 -2.16 -4.23
CA ARG A 18 18.79 -2.78 -4.85
C ARG A 18 17.97 -1.80 -5.69
N ARG A 19 17.86 -0.54 -5.23
CA ARG A 19 17.20 0.52 -5.99
C ARG A 19 17.93 0.81 -7.29
N TYR A 20 19.26 0.91 -7.27
CA TYR A 20 20.07 1.07 -8.48
C TYR A 20 19.88 -0.10 -9.44
N LEU A 21 19.96 -1.34 -8.96
CA LEU A 21 19.74 -2.53 -9.78
C LEU A 21 18.35 -2.51 -10.44
N ALA A 22 17.30 -2.20 -9.68
CA ALA A 22 15.94 -2.22 -10.21
C ALA A 22 15.63 -1.04 -11.13
N MET A 23 16.00 0.19 -10.75
CA MET A 23 15.59 1.41 -11.45
C MET A 23 16.55 1.84 -12.57
N THR A 24 17.84 1.53 -12.45
CA THR A 24 18.86 1.92 -13.43
C THR A 24 19.24 0.76 -14.34
N GLU A 25 19.54 -0.40 -13.76
CA GLU A 25 20.01 -1.58 -14.53
C GLU A 25 18.85 -2.47 -15.03
N GLY A 26 17.62 -2.26 -14.56
CA GLY A 26 16.47 -3.12 -14.86
C GLY A 26 16.63 -4.55 -14.34
N GLN A 27 17.51 -4.78 -13.36
CA GLN A 27 17.81 -6.08 -12.79
C GLN A 27 16.96 -6.35 -11.55
N PHE A 28 15.96 -7.21 -11.71
CA PHE A 28 15.12 -7.71 -10.63
C PHE A 28 14.60 -9.12 -10.94
N PRO A 29 14.15 -9.89 -9.94
CA PRO A 29 13.57 -11.22 -10.15
C PRO A 29 12.35 -11.18 -11.09
N GLN A 30 12.26 -12.15 -12.00
CA GLN A 30 11.18 -12.21 -13.00
C GLN A 30 9.79 -12.30 -12.36
N GLU A 31 9.70 -12.92 -11.18
CA GLU A 31 8.46 -13.03 -10.41
C GLU A 31 7.88 -11.67 -10.01
N LEU A 32 8.70 -10.61 -9.95
CA LEU A 32 8.27 -9.25 -9.61
C LEU A 32 7.81 -8.44 -10.82
N GLU A 33 8.02 -8.90 -12.04
CA GLU A 33 7.71 -8.15 -13.27
C GLU A 33 6.25 -7.68 -13.31
N THR A 34 5.32 -8.57 -12.98
CA THR A 34 3.88 -8.23 -12.93
C THR A 34 3.58 -7.21 -11.83
N THR A 35 4.22 -7.35 -10.66
CA THR A 35 4.04 -6.41 -9.55
C THR A 35 4.55 -5.02 -9.93
N PHE A 36 5.73 -4.90 -10.52
CA PHE A 36 6.31 -3.62 -10.94
C PHE A 36 5.50 -2.97 -12.06
N ARG A 37 5.05 -3.74 -13.06
CA ARG A 37 4.15 -3.24 -14.10
C ARG A 37 2.84 -2.70 -13.52
N ASN A 38 2.25 -3.38 -12.54
CA ASN A 38 1.04 -2.90 -11.88
C ASN A 38 1.30 -1.65 -11.04
N LEU A 39 2.42 -1.58 -10.33
CA LEU A 39 2.78 -0.39 -9.54
C LEU A 39 2.99 0.83 -10.44
N GLU A 40 3.60 0.66 -11.61
CA GLU A 40 3.82 1.72 -12.58
C GLU A 40 2.51 2.22 -13.22
N ASN A 41 1.63 1.29 -13.64
CA ASN A 41 0.43 1.66 -14.40
C ASN A 41 -0.79 1.96 -13.51
N ASN A 42 -0.94 1.25 -12.38
CA ASN A 42 -2.14 1.29 -11.55
C ASN A 42 -1.88 1.89 -10.16
N PHE A 43 -0.63 2.19 -9.79
CA PHE A 43 -0.24 2.65 -8.44
C PHE A 43 -0.61 1.67 -7.31
N THR A 44 -0.72 0.38 -7.64
CA THR A 44 -1.04 -0.71 -6.71
C THR A 44 -0.38 -2.00 -7.22
N PRO A 45 0.02 -2.95 -6.36
CA PRO A 45 0.66 -4.19 -6.84
C PRO A 45 -0.31 -5.15 -7.56
N TRP A 46 -1.62 -4.90 -7.46
CA TRP A 46 -2.66 -5.71 -8.13
C TRP A 46 -3.17 -5.05 -9.42
N ALA A 47 -3.70 -5.85 -10.34
CA ALA A 47 -4.29 -5.39 -11.59
C ALA A 47 -5.79 -5.02 -11.44
N PHE A 48 -6.13 -4.21 -10.43
CA PHE A 48 -7.49 -3.72 -10.23
C PHE A 48 -7.62 -2.26 -10.68
N SER A 49 -8.80 -1.89 -11.18
CA SER A 49 -9.11 -0.50 -11.51
C SER A 49 -9.13 0.38 -10.27
N SER A 50 -8.57 1.59 -10.39
CA SER A 50 -8.58 2.61 -9.35
C SER A 50 -9.99 3.00 -8.89
N GLU A 51 -10.99 2.88 -9.77
CA GLU A 51 -12.40 3.18 -9.47
C GLU A 51 -12.97 2.25 -8.40
N THR A 52 -12.50 1.00 -8.36
CA THR A 52 -12.99 -0.02 -7.42
C THR A 52 -12.36 0.09 -6.02
N ARG A 53 -11.47 1.07 -5.80
CA ARG A 53 -10.67 1.22 -4.57
C ARG A 53 -11.53 1.41 -3.30
N ALA A 54 -12.73 1.95 -3.45
CA ALA A 54 -13.68 2.20 -2.36
C ALA A 54 -14.74 1.10 -2.20
N ASP A 55 -14.75 0.08 -3.06
CA ASP A 55 -15.81 -0.93 -3.11
C ASP A 55 -15.97 -1.72 -1.81
N TRP A 56 -14.87 -1.91 -1.08
CA TRP A 56 -14.85 -2.63 0.19
C TRP A 56 -15.74 -2.00 1.28
N ALA A 57 -16.09 -0.72 1.16
CA ALA A 57 -16.82 0.06 2.14
C ALA A 57 -18.28 0.40 1.75
N LYS A 58 -18.74 -0.01 0.55
CA LYS A 58 -20.06 0.37 0.00
C LYS A 58 -21.25 0.09 0.94
N ASP A 59 -21.15 -0.93 1.77
CA ASP A 59 -22.20 -1.39 2.70
C ASP A 59 -21.92 -1.04 4.17
N LEU A 60 -20.92 -0.19 4.44
CA LEU A 60 -20.55 0.19 5.82
C LEU A 60 -21.10 1.55 6.26
N ASP A 61 -21.77 2.28 5.34
CA ASP A 61 -22.35 3.60 5.63
C ASP A 61 -21.31 4.53 6.30
N VAL A 62 -20.21 4.75 5.56
CA VAL A 62 -19.10 5.62 5.95
C VAL A 62 -18.92 6.66 4.85
N PRO A 63 -18.93 7.97 5.17
CA PRO A 63 -18.78 9.00 4.16
C PRO A 63 -17.37 8.99 3.56
N LEU A 64 -17.27 9.26 2.26
CA LEU A 64 -15.98 9.52 1.63
C LEU A 64 -15.50 10.92 2.01
N MET A 65 -14.19 11.11 2.17
CA MET A 65 -13.63 12.43 2.46
C MET A 65 -13.93 13.47 1.36
N ALA A 66 -14.19 13.04 0.12
CA ALA A 66 -14.64 13.94 -0.94
C ALA A 66 -16.04 14.53 -0.70
N GLN A 67 -16.82 13.95 0.22
CA GLN A 67 -18.20 14.33 0.53
C GLN A 67 -18.33 15.01 1.90
N ALA A 68 -17.41 14.75 2.83
CA ALA A 68 -17.39 15.33 4.16
C ALA A 68 -16.36 16.47 4.25
N LYS A 69 -16.71 17.58 4.91
CA LYS A 69 -15.81 18.73 5.06
C LYS A 69 -15.00 18.67 6.36
N ASP A 70 -15.62 18.23 7.45
CA ASP A 70 -14.99 18.14 8.77
C ASP A 70 -15.25 16.75 9.35
N VAL A 71 -14.16 16.02 9.64
CA VAL A 71 -14.19 14.70 10.28
C VAL A 71 -13.13 14.68 11.38
N GLU A 72 -13.40 13.98 12.48
CA GLU A 72 -12.43 13.80 13.56
C GLU A 72 -11.31 12.82 13.14
N TYR A 73 -11.69 11.77 12.40
CA TYR A 73 -10.77 10.74 11.93
C TYR A 73 -10.95 10.46 10.44
N LEU A 74 -9.82 10.34 9.73
CA LEU A 74 -9.76 9.83 8.36
C LEU A 74 -9.06 8.48 8.37
N PHE A 75 -9.80 7.42 8.02
CA PHE A 75 -9.17 6.12 7.81
C PHE A 75 -8.60 6.01 6.38
N TRP A 76 -7.30 6.28 6.25
CA TRP A 76 -6.59 6.18 4.97
C TRP A 76 -6.25 4.72 4.63
N VAL A 77 -7.06 4.11 3.78
CA VAL A 77 -6.91 2.69 3.43
C VAL A 77 -5.85 2.49 2.34
N GLY A 78 -4.89 1.60 2.60
CA GLY A 78 -3.84 1.20 1.65
C GLY A 78 -4.32 0.14 0.65
N CYS A 79 -3.47 -0.20 -0.32
CA CYS A 79 -3.81 -1.11 -1.42
C CYS A 79 -4.38 -2.46 -0.95
N ALA A 80 -3.77 -3.06 0.08
CA ALA A 80 -4.23 -4.34 0.62
C ALA A 80 -5.66 -4.23 1.19
N GLY A 81 -5.94 -3.20 1.98
CA GLY A 81 -7.28 -2.97 2.54
C GLY A 81 -8.33 -2.63 1.50
N SER A 82 -7.93 -2.05 0.36
CA SER A 82 -8.82 -1.75 -0.76
C SER A 82 -9.09 -2.93 -1.68
N PHE A 83 -8.10 -3.79 -1.93
CA PHE A 83 -8.14 -4.74 -3.04
C PHE A 83 -8.02 -6.22 -2.64
N ASP A 84 -7.24 -6.54 -1.60
CA ASP A 84 -7.03 -7.93 -1.16
C ASP A 84 -8.18 -8.39 -0.24
N ASP A 85 -8.85 -9.48 -0.60
CA ASP A 85 -10.06 -9.95 0.11
C ASP A 85 -9.81 -10.37 1.56
N ARG A 86 -8.59 -10.81 1.89
CA ARG A 86 -8.21 -11.11 3.27
C ARG A 86 -8.05 -9.82 4.06
N TYR A 87 -7.39 -8.81 3.50
CA TYR A 87 -7.14 -7.55 4.20
C TYR A 87 -8.33 -6.58 4.19
N LYS A 88 -9.24 -6.65 3.22
CA LYS A 88 -10.55 -5.97 3.29
C LYS A 88 -11.27 -6.27 4.61
N LYS A 89 -11.23 -7.51 5.09
CA LYS A 89 -11.83 -7.89 6.39
C LYS A 89 -11.25 -7.10 7.56
N VAL A 90 -9.94 -6.81 7.53
CA VAL A 90 -9.27 -5.99 8.55
C VAL A 90 -9.74 -4.55 8.48
N SER A 91 -9.75 -3.94 7.29
CA SER A 91 -10.25 -2.57 7.09
C SER A 91 -11.70 -2.42 7.55
N ARG A 92 -12.56 -3.38 7.22
CA ARG A 92 -13.96 -3.39 7.66
C ARG A 92 -14.09 -3.55 9.18
N SER A 93 -13.20 -4.32 9.81
CA SER A 93 -13.20 -4.49 11.28
C SER A 93 -12.79 -3.22 12.01
N ILE A 94 -11.82 -2.48 11.47
CA ILE A 94 -11.42 -1.17 12.00
C ILE A 94 -12.61 -0.20 11.95
N VAL A 95 -13.31 -0.11 10.81
CA VAL A 95 -14.51 0.74 10.69
C VAL A 95 -15.57 0.36 11.72
N LYS A 96 -15.82 -0.93 11.96
CA LYS A 96 -16.81 -1.38 12.95
C LYS A 96 -16.45 -1.00 14.39
N ILE A 97 -15.17 -0.86 14.71
CA ILE A 97 -14.70 -0.48 16.07
C ILE A 97 -14.77 1.03 16.26
N LEU A 98 -14.51 1.80 15.21
CA LEU A 98 -14.43 3.26 15.25
C LEU A 98 -15.76 3.97 14.94
N LYS A 99 -16.77 3.23 14.47
CA LYS A 99 -18.11 3.77 14.18
C LYS A 99 -18.88 4.07 15.47
#